data_AF-A0A7Y2GRX6-F1
#
_entry.id   AF-A0A7Y2GRX6-F1
#
_cell.length_a   1.000
_cell.length_b   1.000
_cell.length_c   1.000
_cell.angle_alpha   90.00
_cell.angle_beta   90.00
_cell.angle_gamma   90.00
#
_symmetry.space_group_name_H-M   'P 1'
#
loop_
_entity.id
_entity.type
_entity.pdbx_description
1 polymer ?
#
loop_
_entity_poly.entity_id
_entity_poly.type
_entity_poly.pdbx_seq_one_letter_code
_entity_poly.pdbx_strand_id
1 'polypeptide(L)'
;MSYPSDPTTEQIVAALSSPAPDDSASLSRRSFLQAAAAAGAAAGIPAWMLLDNLDIAAAAAAAPLGATDGIVINVTMGGGNDGLNTLIPINEGAYYDARRRLGISADDALILSDTSGLNPNLPTVKARWDAGEVAFIEGVGQPVDDLSHFTSMARLMSGYIDGVPTSGWLGRYLDDLPADVTIPGVTVSSSIPLHMLGRTPRTTALPTRVSGLFNVSDNPVDLRQYATLRAFAGPNDRGVWAEALGGSGAGALDLAAQLRPAYPTAPVDGRLAIRMEVIARLINAGFGTRVFSLLWGSFDTHSDQPQDHTNRMIEFDEAIRVLYEILDPQWLDRVLVIVNSEFGRRVEDNDSQGTDHGAAGLSMAIGANVIGGVYGERPSLTNLTRQGNLIPTVDFRQVHATVLDVWLRADSAQILGATMETLPFLRAPGTPDDDGGSPPILVDPTARRNQFIRLYLAYFLRLPDTAGLDYWLTVADGQLPLAEVSYYFTQSQEFKNMYGDVDDDRFLELIYANVLRRAPDAAGFDYWRGVLADGYGRGSLMIWFSESEENIRETADLVAGYNEGR
;
A
#
# COMPACT_ATOMS: atom_id res chain seq x y z
N MET A 1 22.39 -23.91 -26.70
CA MET A 1 22.08 -23.03 -25.56
C MET A 1 20.98 -23.71 -24.79
N SER A 2 21.25 -24.16 -23.57
CA SER A 2 20.18 -24.63 -22.67
C SER A 2 19.59 -23.40 -21.99
N TYR A 3 18.27 -23.33 -21.92
CA TYR A 3 17.61 -22.44 -20.95
C TYR A 3 17.97 -22.93 -19.53
N PRO A 4 18.12 -22.04 -18.54
CA PRO A 4 18.17 -22.46 -17.15
C PRO A 4 16.83 -23.14 -16.80
N SER A 5 16.89 -24.25 -16.07
CA SER A 5 15.72 -24.93 -15.55
C SER A 5 15.08 -24.11 -14.43
N ASP A 6 13.75 -24.10 -14.35
CA ASP A 6 13.01 -23.49 -13.24
C ASP A 6 13.47 -24.04 -11.88
N PRO A 7 13.50 -23.19 -10.84
CA PRO A 7 13.92 -23.59 -9.49
C PRO A 7 12.91 -24.53 -8.84
N THR A 8 13.39 -25.45 -7.99
CA THR A 8 12.50 -26.38 -7.27
C THR A 8 11.84 -25.71 -6.07
N THR A 9 10.66 -26.19 -5.67
CA THR A 9 9.94 -25.71 -4.48
C THR A 9 10.81 -25.73 -3.21
N GLU A 10 11.72 -26.70 -3.09
CA GLU A 10 12.67 -26.79 -1.97
C GLU A 10 13.67 -25.62 -1.94
N GLN A 11 14.11 -25.12 -3.10
CA GLN A 11 14.99 -23.95 -3.18
C GLN A 11 14.26 -22.66 -2.77
N ILE A 12 12.97 -22.55 -3.09
CA ILE A 12 12.12 -21.42 -2.66
C ILE A 12 11.87 -21.47 -1.15
N VAL A 13 11.55 -22.64 -0.59
CA VAL A 13 11.34 -22.81 0.87
C VAL A 13 12.60 -22.52 1.68
N ALA A 14 13.79 -22.89 1.16
CA ALA A 14 15.07 -22.56 1.81
C ALA A 14 15.34 -21.05 1.86
N ALA A 15 15.03 -20.31 0.79
CA ALA A 15 15.20 -18.85 0.74
C ALA A 15 14.26 -18.09 1.71
N LEU A 16 13.11 -18.68 2.05
CA LEU A 16 12.15 -18.12 3.02
C LEU A 16 12.53 -18.41 4.49
N SER A 17 13.65 -19.10 4.75
CA SER A 17 13.95 -19.75 6.04
C SER A 17 15.41 -19.60 6.48
N SER A 18 15.82 -18.46 7.05
CA SER A 18 17.17 -18.28 7.64
C SER A 18 17.21 -17.29 8.82
N PRO A 19 17.90 -17.60 9.94
CA PRO A 19 18.00 -16.74 11.13
C PRO A 19 19.34 -15.94 11.21
N ALA A 20 19.34 -14.81 11.92
CA ALA A 20 20.52 -13.96 12.19
C ALA A 20 20.38 -13.14 13.51
N PRO A 21 21.46 -12.52 14.06
CA PRO A 21 21.59 -12.23 15.51
C PRO A 21 21.98 -10.75 15.91
N ASP A 22 22.01 -10.49 17.23
CA ASP A 22 22.69 -9.47 18.09
C ASP A 22 22.80 -7.94 17.70
N ASP A 23 22.66 -6.90 18.57
CA ASP A 23 21.98 -6.74 19.89
C ASP A 23 21.86 -5.28 20.49
N SER A 24 20.65 -4.87 20.96
CA SER A 24 20.33 -3.97 22.13
C SER A 24 20.41 -2.41 22.17
N ALA A 25 19.82 -1.80 23.23
CA ALA A 25 18.63 -0.94 23.07
C ALA A 25 18.22 0.04 24.22
N SER A 26 17.58 1.21 23.93
CA SER A 26 16.59 1.86 24.84
C SER A 26 15.52 2.84 24.28
N LEU A 27 14.24 2.69 24.67
CA LEU A 27 13.07 3.59 24.38
C LEU A 27 13.12 5.00 25.04
N SER A 28 12.24 5.91 24.60
CA SER A 28 11.96 7.29 25.13
C SER A 28 13.18 7.91 25.84
N ARG A 29 14.25 8.10 25.04
CA ARG A 29 15.65 7.79 25.40
C ARG A 29 15.99 7.67 26.89
N ARG A 30 15.72 8.69 27.71
CA ARG A 30 16.08 8.72 29.15
C ARG A 30 15.18 7.88 30.06
N SER A 31 13.87 7.84 29.84
CA SER A 31 12.92 7.39 30.87
C SER A 31 12.81 5.87 30.95
N PHE A 32 12.81 5.19 29.80
CA PHE A 32 12.88 3.73 29.75
C PHE A 32 14.28 3.20 30.11
N LEU A 33 15.37 3.94 29.81
CA LEU A 33 16.71 3.60 30.31
C LEU A 33 16.74 3.41 31.83
N GLN A 34 16.04 4.27 32.58
CA GLN A 34 16.01 4.18 34.05
C GLN A 34 15.21 2.96 34.55
N ALA A 35 14.10 2.62 33.89
CA ALA A 35 13.31 1.42 34.23
C ALA A 35 14.06 0.13 33.88
N ALA A 36 14.69 0.06 32.70
CA ALA A 36 15.47 -1.09 32.25
C ALA A 36 16.74 -1.29 33.11
N ALA A 37 17.45 -0.22 33.48
CA ALA A 37 18.64 -0.29 34.33
C ALA A 37 18.31 -0.81 35.75
N ALA A 38 17.15 -0.45 36.31
CA ALA A 38 16.71 -0.94 37.61
C ALA A 38 16.43 -2.46 37.59
N ALA A 39 15.87 -2.97 36.49
CA ALA A 39 15.62 -4.41 36.32
C ALA A 39 16.93 -5.20 36.11
N GLY A 40 17.83 -4.74 35.22
CA GLY A 40 19.11 -5.41 34.95
C GLY A 40 20.03 -5.46 36.16
N ALA A 41 20.07 -4.40 36.96
CA ALA A 41 20.88 -4.34 38.19
C ALA A 41 20.42 -5.31 39.28
N ALA A 42 19.13 -5.70 39.28
CA ALA A 42 18.59 -6.69 40.23
C ALA A 42 18.80 -8.14 39.77
N ALA A 43 18.94 -8.38 38.46
CA ALA A 43 19.05 -9.72 37.87
C ALA A 43 20.49 -10.18 37.57
N GLY A 44 21.46 -9.26 37.49
CA GLY A 44 22.87 -9.61 37.25
C GLY A 44 23.20 -10.07 35.83
N ILE A 45 22.22 -10.06 34.91
CA ILE A 45 22.41 -10.38 33.49
C ILE A 45 22.63 -9.07 32.72
N PRO A 46 23.63 -8.99 31.81
CA PRO A 46 23.82 -7.83 30.96
C PRO A 46 22.60 -7.53 30.09
N ALA A 47 22.19 -6.26 30.04
CA ALA A 47 20.97 -5.82 29.33
C ALA A 47 21.04 -5.90 27.80
N TRP A 48 22.13 -6.45 27.24
CA TRP A 48 22.20 -6.75 25.81
C TRP A 48 21.30 -7.96 25.52
N MET A 49 21.65 -9.18 25.99
CA MET A 49 21.05 -10.52 25.69
C MET A 49 19.51 -10.71 25.84
N LEU A 50 18.74 -9.65 26.03
CA LEU A 50 17.28 -9.58 25.97
C LEU A 50 16.75 -8.98 24.64
N LEU A 51 17.61 -8.35 23.83
CA LEU A 51 17.20 -7.33 22.84
C LEU A 51 17.88 -7.53 21.46
N ASP A 52 18.21 -8.79 21.13
CA ASP A 52 19.14 -9.19 20.05
C ASP A 52 18.85 -8.61 18.67
N ASN A 53 17.61 -8.21 18.35
CA ASN A 53 17.23 -7.73 17.02
C ASN A 53 16.80 -6.25 16.97
N LEU A 54 17.16 -5.46 17.98
CA LEU A 54 16.80 -4.04 18.07
C LEU A 54 17.94 -3.21 18.67
N ASP A 55 18.70 -2.47 17.85
CA ASP A 55 19.60 -1.44 18.37
C ASP A 55 18.80 -0.18 18.78
N ILE A 56 17.94 -0.27 19.81
CA ILE A 56 17.17 0.90 20.26
C ILE A 56 18.09 2.00 20.88
N ALA A 57 19.39 1.76 21.10
CA ALA A 57 20.32 2.75 21.63
C ALA A 57 20.77 3.72 20.53
N ALA A 58 21.02 3.20 19.33
CA ALA A 58 21.13 3.96 18.09
C ALA A 58 19.75 4.40 17.56
N ALA A 59 18.65 3.65 17.75
CA ALA A 59 17.32 4.11 17.31
C ALA A 59 16.80 5.33 18.08
N ALA A 60 17.28 5.53 19.31
CA ALA A 60 17.07 6.77 20.04
C ALA A 60 18.10 7.87 19.70
N ALA A 61 19.09 7.57 18.84
CA ALA A 61 20.04 8.48 18.21
C ALA A 61 19.65 8.89 16.79
N ALA A 62 18.87 8.06 16.11
CA ALA A 62 18.32 8.31 14.78
C ALA A 62 17.67 9.70 14.71
N ALA A 63 17.86 10.38 13.58
CA ALA A 63 17.11 11.60 13.30
C ALA A 63 15.59 11.26 13.30
N PRO A 64 14.74 12.11 13.89
CA PRO A 64 13.29 11.93 13.76
C PRO A 64 12.88 12.05 12.28
N LEU A 65 11.82 11.33 11.89
CA LEU A 65 11.26 11.42 10.54
C LEU A 65 10.98 12.86 10.17
N GLY A 66 11.41 13.26 8.97
CA GLY A 66 11.11 14.56 8.41
C GLY A 66 9.60 14.77 8.24
N ALA A 67 9.21 16.04 8.10
CA ALA A 67 7.81 16.42 7.85
C ALA A 67 7.26 15.86 6.52
N THR A 68 8.13 15.38 5.63
CA THR A 68 7.77 14.78 4.33
C THR A 68 8.28 13.34 4.19
N ASP A 69 8.60 12.65 5.29
CA ASP A 69 8.98 11.24 5.25
C ASP A 69 7.74 10.35 5.40
N GLY A 70 7.39 9.65 4.31
CA GLY A 70 6.27 8.71 4.28
C GLY A 70 6.58 7.38 4.97
N ILE A 71 5.59 6.86 5.69
CA ILE A 71 5.56 5.54 6.32
C ILE A 71 4.62 4.64 5.48
N VAL A 72 5.07 3.43 5.15
CA VAL A 72 4.25 2.42 4.45
C VAL A 72 3.90 1.29 5.40
N ILE A 73 2.62 0.90 5.43
CA ILE A 73 2.14 -0.35 6.02
C ILE A 73 1.77 -1.28 4.86
N ASN A 74 2.68 -2.18 4.50
CA ASN A 74 2.44 -3.18 3.45
C ASN A 74 1.74 -4.42 4.03
N VAL A 75 0.48 -4.62 3.66
CA VAL A 75 -0.35 -5.77 3.99
C VAL A 75 -0.42 -6.71 2.79
N THR A 76 0.09 -7.92 2.95
CA THR A 76 0.01 -8.98 1.93
C THR A 76 -1.09 -9.98 2.33
N MET A 77 -2.18 -9.99 1.57
CA MET A 77 -3.26 -10.98 1.62
C MET A 77 -2.76 -12.30 1.03
N GLY A 78 -2.35 -13.23 1.90
CA GLY A 78 -1.80 -14.53 1.50
C GLY A 78 -2.89 -15.52 1.10
N GLY A 79 -2.88 -15.93 -0.16
CA GLY A 79 -3.73 -16.97 -0.70
C GLY A 79 -4.58 -16.53 -1.89
N GLY A 80 -4.38 -15.36 -2.50
CA GLY A 80 -5.19 -14.93 -3.63
C GLY A 80 -6.60 -14.44 -3.25
N ASN A 81 -6.73 -13.16 -2.85
CA ASN A 81 -8.02 -12.56 -2.51
C ASN A 81 -9.00 -12.53 -3.69
N ASP A 82 -10.28 -12.77 -3.40
CA ASP A 82 -11.35 -12.60 -4.38
C ASP A 82 -11.67 -11.11 -4.57
N GLY A 83 -11.04 -10.51 -5.58
CA GLY A 83 -11.27 -9.12 -5.97
C GLY A 83 -12.75 -8.84 -6.27
N LEU A 84 -13.45 -9.76 -6.96
CA LEU A 84 -14.84 -9.56 -7.41
C LEU A 84 -15.89 -9.64 -6.29
N ASN A 85 -15.52 -10.20 -5.14
CA ASN A 85 -16.32 -10.15 -3.91
C ASN A 85 -15.76 -9.16 -2.88
N THR A 86 -14.69 -8.45 -3.21
CA THR A 86 -14.15 -7.34 -2.40
C THR A 86 -14.67 -6.01 -2.98
N LEU A 87 -14.35 -5.73 -4.23
CA LEU A 87 -14.91 -4.69 -5.08
C LEU A 87 -15.84 -5.35 -6.11
N ILE A 88 -17.14 -5.20 -5.89
CA ILE A 88 -18.19 -5.93 -6.59
C ILE A 88 -18.58 -5.16 -7.87
N PRO A 89 -18.55 -5.78 -9.06
CA PRO A 89 -19.03 -5.17 -10.30
C PRO A 89 -20.57 -5.17 -10.34
N ILE A 90 -21.19 -4.37 -9.48
CA ILE A 90 -22.65 -4.25 -9.40
C ILE A 90 -23.21 -3.77 -10.75
N ASN A 91 -24.41 -4.25 -11.08
CA ASN A 91 -25.07 -4.08 -12.38
C ASN A 91 -24.40 -4.80 -13.58
N GLU A 92 -23.31 -5.56 -13.39
CA GLU A 92 -22.72 -6.39 -14.46
C GLU A 92 -23.34 -7.80 -14.50
N GLY A 93 -24.22 -8.07 -15.47
CA GLY A 93 -24.92 -9.36 -15.58
C GLY A 93 -24.00 -10.59 -15.64
N ALA A 94 -22.83 -10.46 -16.27
CA ALA A 94 -21.84 -11.53 -16.39
C ALA A 94 -21.28 -11.99 -15.02
N TYR A 95 -21.17 -11.09 -14.05
CA TYR A 95 -20.79 -11.44 -12.67
C TYR A 95 -21.84 -12.35 -12.03
N TYR A 96 -23.12 -11.97 -12.09
CA TYR A 96 -24.21 -12.74 -11.50
C TYR A 96 -24.46 -14.09 -12.22
N ASP A 97 -24.23 -14.15 -13.53
CA ASP A 97 -24.32 -15.40 -14.31
C ASP A 97 -23.22 -16.41 -13.97
N ALA A 98 -22.03 -15.93 -13.56
CA ALA A 98 -20.86 -16.74 -13.21
C ALA A 98 -20.72 -17.02 -11.70
N ARG A 99 -21.20 -16.12 -10.85
CA ARG A 99 -21.20 -16.22 -9.37
C ARG A 99 -22.58 -16.57 -8.82
N ARG A 100 -23.18 -17.64 -9.32
CA ARG A 100 -24.55 -18.08 -8.95
C ARG A 100 -24.71 -18.45 -7.48
N ARG A 101 -23.62 -18.84 -6.83
CA ARG A 101 -23.56 -19.27 -5.42
C ARG A 101 -22.87 -18.25 -4.53
N LEU A 102 -21.90 -17.51 -5.09
CA LEU A 102 -21.02 -16.60 -4.34
C LEU A 102 -21.29 -15.11 -4.59
N GLY A 103 -22.17 -14.75 -5.53
CA GLY A 103 -22.38 -13.37 -5.94
C GLY A 103 -23.05 -12.53 -4.86
N ILE A 104 -22.50 -11.35 -4.59
CA ILE A 104 -23.08 -10.37 -3.66
C ILE A 104 -24.02 -9.46 -4.44
N SER A 105 -25.28 -9.35 -4.00
CA SER A 105 -26.28 -8.54 -4.70
C SER A 105 -25.95 -7.05 -4.57
N ALA A 106 -26.47 -6.23 -5.50
CA ALA A 106 -26.34 -4.77 -5.38
C ALA A 106 -27.05 -4.23 -4.13
N ASP A 107 -28.13 -4.86 -3.68
CA ASP A 107 -28.87 -4.47 -2.47
C ASP A 107 -28.10 -4.78 -1.17
N ASP A 108 -27.22 -5.79 -1.19
CA ASP A 108 -26.34 -6.17 -0.06
C ASP A 108 -25.00 -5.42 -0.08
N ALA A 109 -24.62 -4.80 -1.19
CA ALA A 109 -23.33 -4.13 -1.37
C ALA A 109 -23.32 -2.70 -0.81
N LEU A 110 -22.17 -2.25 -0.30
CA LEU A 110 -21.95 -0.85 0.05
C LEU A 110 -21.63 -0.07 -1.24
N ILE A 111 -22.63 0.55 -1.84
CA ILE A 111 -22.54 1.26 -3.14
C ILE A 111 -21.42 2.32 -3.15
N LEU A 112 -20.49 2.22 -4.11
CA LEU A 112 -19.43 3.21 -4.36
C LEU A 112 -19.73 4.09 -5.58
N SER A 113 -20.33 3.50 -6.62
CA SER A 113 -20.72 4.13 -7.89
C SER A 113 -21.86 3.34 -8.55
N ASP A 114 -22.30 3.74 -9.75
CA ASP A 114 -23.28 2.99 -10.54
C ASP A 114 -22.77 1.61 -11.04
N THR A 115 -21.46 1.35 -10.97
CA THR A 115 -20.80 0.15 -11.54
C THR A 115 -19.90 -0.60 -10.54
N SER A 116 -19.77 -0.09 -9.32
CA SER A 116 -18.94 -0.65 -8.26
C SER A 116 -19.60 -0.55 -6.89
N GLY A 117 -19.68 -1.69 -6.20
CA GLY A 117 -20.04 -1.78 -4.78
C GLY A 117 -18.87 -2.36 -3.98
N LEU A 118 -18.87 -2.16 -2.67
CA LEU A 118 -17.90 -2.75 -1.75
C LEU A 118 -18.58 -3.85 -0.92
N ASN A 119 -17.80 -4.86 -0.51
CA ASN A 119 -18.29 -5.93 0.37
C ASN A 119 -19.02 -5.36 1.61
N PRO A 120 -20.19 -5.90 2.01
CA PRO A 120 -20.97 -5.42 3.17
C PRO A 120 -20.19 -5.34 4.48
N ASN A 121 -19.16 -6.16 4.63
CA ASN A 121 -18.35 -6.26 5.85
C ASN A 121 -17.19 -5.25 5.90
N LEU A 122 -17.18 -4.24 5.00
CA LEU A 122 -16.14 -3.20 4.93
C LEU A 122 -16.67 -1.77 5.21
N PRO A 123 -17.48 -1.52 6.27
CA PRO A 123 -18.06 -0.20 6.53
C PRO A 123 -17.04 0.89 6.91
N THR A 124 -15.92 0.55 7.56
CA THR A 124 -14.84 1.51 7.87
C THR A 124 -14.06 1.87 6.60
N VAL A 125 -13.76 0.91 5.75
CA VAL A 125 -13.15 1.19 4.43
C VAL A 125 -14.09 2.02 3.57
N LYS A 126 -15.41 1.75 3.61
CA LYS A 126 -16.43 2.58 2.95
C LYS A 126 -16.43 4.03 3.46
N ALA A 127 -16.34 4.24 4.77
CA ALA A 127 -16.28 5.58 5.34
C ALA A 127 -15.03 6.36 4.89
N ARG A 128 -13.90 5.67 4.69
CA ARG A 128 -12.66 6.26 4.14
C ARG A 128 -12.74 6.52 2.64
N TRP A 129 -13.41 5.65 1.89
CA TRP A 129 -13.74 5.90 0.48
C TRP A 129 -14.58 7.17 0.34
N ASP A 130 -15.60 7.34 1.19
CA ASP A 130 -16.46 8.53 1.20
C ASP A 130 -15.72 9.81 1.61
N ALA A 131 -14.57 9.68 2.28
CA ALA A 131 -13.63 10.76 2.57
C ALA A 131 -12.58 11.00 1.46
N GLY A 132 -12.58 10.21 0.39
CA GLY A 132 -11.59 10.29 -0.69
C GLY A 132 -10.25 9.61 -0.39
N GLU A 133 -10.12 8.88 0.73
CA GLU A 133 -8.86 8.34 1.25
C GLU A 133 -8.56 6.88 0.79
N VAL A 134 -9.32 6.35 -0.17
CA VAL A 134 -9.20 4.94 -0.63
C VAL A 134 -9.12 4.85 -2.14
N ALA A 135 -8.04 4.22 -2.63
CA ALA A 135 -7.91 3.85 -4.03
C ALA A 135 -7.99 2.32 -4.17
N PHE A 136 -8.86 1.86 -5.06
CA PHE A 136 -8.89 0.48 -5.53
C PHE A 136 -8.16 0.39 -6.87
N ILE A 137 -7.30 -0.61 -7.05
CA ILE A 137 -6.62 -0.85 -8.32
C ILE A 137 -7.10 -2.21 -8.85
N GLU A 138 -7.98 -2.17 -9.84
CA GLU A 138 -8.52 -3.35 -10.51
C GLU A 138 -7.51 -3.96 -11.50
N GLY A 139 -7.63 -5.27 -11.73
CA GLY A 139 -6.88 -5.96 -12.77
C GLY A 139 -5.37 -6.12 -12.50
N VAL A 140 -4.95 -5.93 -11.25
CA VAL A 140 -3.57 -6.12 -10.81
C VAL A 140 -3.18 -7.59 -10.94
N GLY A 141 -2.13 -7.88 -11.70
CA GLY A 141 -1.63 -9.23 -11.90
C GLY A 141 -0.17 -9.26 -12.36
N GLN A 142 0.28 -10.46 -12.73
CA GLN A 142 1.63 -10.71 -13.24
C GLN A 142 1.61 -10.84 -14.78
N PRO A 143 2.65 -10.39 -15.50
CA PRO A 143 2.74 -10.57 -16.96
C PRO A 143 2.79 -12.04 -17.41
N VAL A 144 3.29 -12.92 -16.54
CA VAL A 144 3.37 -14.37 -16.74
C VAL A 144 2.92 -15.02 -15.43
N ASP A 145 1.82 -15.76 -15.47
CA ASP A 145 1.25 -16.39 -14.29
C ASP A 145 1.20 -17.93 -14.45
N ASP A 146 1.76 -18.62 -13.45
CA ASP A 146 1.77 -20.08 -13.32
C ASP A 146 0.75 -20.58 -12.26
N LEU A 147 0.01 -19.66 -11.62
CA LEU A 147 -0.94 -19.88 -10.52
C LEU A 147 -0.31 -20.55 -9.28
N SER A 148 1.02 -20.53 -9.17
CA SER A 148 1.77 -21.05 -8.03
C SER A 148 1.87 -19.99 -6.94
N HIS A 149 1.37 -20.27 -5.73
CA HIS A 149 1.59 -19.38 -4.58
C HIS A 149 3.07 -19.11 -4.34
N PHE A 150 3.96 -20.10 -4.55
CA PHE A 150 5.39 -19.94 -4.33
C PHE A 150 6.00 -18.93 -5.32
N THR A 151 5.75 -19.11 -6.62
CA THR A 151 6.28 -18.23 -7.67
C THR A 151 5.67 -16.85 -7.57
N SER A 152 4.35 -16.78 -7.42
CA SER A 152 3.58 -15.54 -7.37
C SER A 152 3.91 -14.69 -6.15
N MET A 153 3.97 -15.31 -4.96
CA MET A 153 4.38 -14.61 -3.75
C MET A 153 5.84 -14.16 -3.84
N ALA A 154 6.74 -14.97 -4.39
CA ALA A 154 8.13 -14.58 -4.59
C ALA A 154 8.27 -13.37 -5.54
N ARG A 155 7.49 -13.33 -6.63
CA ARG A 155 7.48 -12.20 -7.57
C ARG A 155 6.85 -10.95 -6.96
N LEU A 156 5.68 -11.05 -6.34
CA LEU A 156 5.06 -9.94 -5.61
C LEU A 156 6.04 -9.37 -4.56
N MET A 157 6.58 -10.23 -3.70
CA MET A 157 7.47 -9.79 -2.63
C MET A 157 8.81 -9.24 -3.15
N SER A 158 9.35 -9.77 -4.23
CA SER A 158 10.63 -9.30 -4.78
C SER A 158 10.53 -8.10 -5.70
N GLY A 159 9.40 -7.89 -6.37
CA GLY A 159 9.28 -6.93 -7.48
C GLY A 159 9.91 -7.40 -8.79
N TYR A 160 10.52 -8.60 -8.83
CA TYR A 160 11.11 -9.20 -10.03
C TYR A 160 10.15 -10.22 -10.64
N ILE A 161 10.20 -10.40 -11.96
CA ILE A 161 9.39 -11.40 -12.69
C ILE A 161 10.15 -12.68 -13.05
N ASP A 162 11.49 -12.60 -13.09
CA ASP A 162 12.39 -13.68 -13.51
C ASP A 162 13.42 -14.05 -12.43
N GLY A 163 13.85 -15.31 -12.43
CA GLY A 163 14.89 -15.84 -11.55
C GLY A 163 14.43 -16.15 -10.12
N VAL A 164 15.37 -16.58 -9.27
CA VAL A 164 15.13 -16.78 -7.83
C VAL A 164 15.51 -15.50 -7.09
N PRO A 165 14.54 -14.75 -6.52
CA PRO A 165 14.86 -13.56 -5.75
C PRO A 165 15.49 -13.91 -4.40
N THR A 166 16.59 -13.23 -4.08
CA THR A 166 17.25 -13.29 -2.76
C THR A 166 16.97 -12.05 -1.90
N SER A 167 16.21 -11.08 -2.42
CA SER A 167 15.84 -9.85 -1.73
C SER A 167 14.47 -9.32 -2.19
N GLY A 168 13.87 -8.52 -1.33
CA GLY A 168 12.58 -7.85 -1.51
C GLY A 168 12.69 -6.43 -2.06
N TRP A 169 11.61 -5.91 -2.65
CA TRP A 169 11.60 -4.52 -3.14
C TRP A 169 11.68 -3.51 -1.99
N LEU A 170 10.93 -3.71 -0.90
CA LEU A 170 11.04 -2.88 0.31
C LEU A 170 12.40 -3.09 0.98
N GLY A 171 12.90 -4.32 1.08
CA GLY A 171 14.21 -4.63 1.65
C GLY A 171 15.36 -3.90 0.95
N ARG A 172 15.32 -3.81 -0.39
CA ARG A 172 16.29 -3.01 -1.17
C ARG A 172 16.13 -1.50 -0.94
N TYR A 173 14.91 -0.99 -0.81
CA TYR A 173 14.68 0.39 -0.38
C TYR A 173 15.30 0.66 1.02
N LEU A 174 15.18 -0.28 1.97
CA LEU A 174 15.74 -0.14 3.31
C LEU A 174 17.29 -0.17 3.35
N ASP A 175 17.94 -0.79 2.35
CA ASP A 175 19.41 -0.73 2.19
C ASP A 175 19.89 0.68 1.82
N ASP A 176 19.13 1.38 0.96
CA ASP A 176 19.48 2.70 0.43
C ASP A 176 19.19 3.84 1.44
N LEU A 177 18.50 3.55 2.56
CA LEU A 177 18.25 4.52 3.63
C LEU A 177 19.52 4.83 4.45
N PRO A 178 19.70 6.08 4.93
CA PRO A 178 20.80 6.48 5.79
C PRO A 178 21.05 5.56 6.99
N ALA A 179 22.32 5.35 7.32
CA ALA A 179 22.74 4.39 8.35
C ALA A 179 22.29 4.76 9.77
N ASP A 180 22.00 6.04 10.03
CA ASP A 180 21.46 6.53 11.29
C ASP A 180 19.97 6.19 11.47
N VAL A 181 19.21 5.89 10.41
CA VAL A 181 17.89 5.27 10.54
C VAL A 181 18.07 3.83 11.01
N THR A 182 17.81 3.59 12.30
CA THR A 182 18.24 2.36 12.97
C THR A 182 17.21 1.23 12.92
N ILE A 183 15.92 1.54 12.98
CA ILE A 183 14.84 0.55 12.82
C ILE A 183 14.00 0.95 11.60
N PRO A 184 14.57 0.93 10.38
CA PRO A 184 13.89 1.47 9.20
C PRO A 184 12.76 0.55 8.72
N GLY A 185 12.87 -0.77 8.94
CA GLY A 185 11.84 -1.77 8.65
C GLY A 185 11.40 -2.58 9.87
N VAL A 186 10.10 -2.85 9.99
CA VAL A 186 9.49 -3.72 11.00
C VAL A 186 8.51 -4.68 10.36
N THR A 187 8.50 -5.94 10.79
CA THR A 187 7.43 -6.89 10.44
C THR A 187 6.80 -7.49 11.70
N VAL A 188 5.47 -7.55 11.76
CA VAL A 188 4.75 -8.09 12.93
C VAL A 188 4.47 -9.58 12.72
N SER A 189 5.55 -10.35 12.72
CA SER A 189 5.60 -11.77 12.37
C SER A 189 6.71 -12.49 13.17
N SER A 190 6.70 -13.83 13.16
CA SER A 190 7.78 -14.67 13.71
C SER A 190 8.94 -14.88 12.72
N SER A 191 8.86 -14.33 11.51
CA SER A 191 9.90 -14.40 10.47
C SER A 191 9.88 -13.12 9.62
N ILE A 192 11.01 -12.82 8.97
CA ILE A 192 11.11 -11.72 8.02
C ILE A 192 10.66 -12.21 6.64
N PRO A 193 9.57 -11.66 6.06
CA PRO A 193 9.11 -12.06 4.73
C PRO A 193 10.03 -11.50 3.64
N LEU A 194 10.05 -12.15 2.47
CA LEU A 194 10.98 -11.83 1.39
C LEU A 194 10.97 -10.34 1.01
N HIS A 195 9.80 -9.67 0.99
CA HIS A 195 9.73 -8.25 0.62
C HIS A 195 10.52 -7.33 1.54
N MET A 196 10.79 -7.75 2.77
CA MET A 196 11.56 -7.00 3.77
C MET A 196 13.04 -7.40 3.85
N LEU A 197 13.50 -8.37 3.05
CA LEU A 197 14.90 -8.81 3.02
C LEU A 197 15.72 -7.91 2.07
N GLY A 198 16.64 -7.13 2.61
CA GLY A 198 17.62 -6.37 1.83
C GLY A 198 18.87 -7.20 1.49
N ARG A 199 19.84 -6.54 0.85
CA ARG A 199 21.24 -6.97 0.75
C ARG A 199 21.91 -6.91 2.12
N THR A 200 21.43 -6.03 3.01
CA THR A 200 21.83 -5.91 4.41
C THR A 200 20.64 -6.12 5.35
N PRO A 201 20.85 -6.66 6.58
CA PRO A 201 19.77 -6.77 7.56
C PRO A 201 19.34 -5.38 8.06
N ARG A 202 18.18 -4.91 7.58
CA ARG A 202 17.58 -3.60 7.94
C ARG A 202 16.15 -3.72 8.51
N THR A 203 15.68 -4.95 8.73
CA THR A 203 14.32 -5.24 9.23
C THR A 203 14.35 -5.99 10.55
N THR A 204 13.58 -5.52 11.54
CA THR A 204 13.30 -6.27 12.77
C THR A 204 12.00 -7.06 12.65
N ALA A 205 12.00 -8.33 13.10
CA ALA A 205 10.77 -9.11 13.33
C ALA A 205 10.25 -8.94 14.77
N LEU A 206 8.98 -8.57 14.90
CA LEU A 206 8.26 -8.45 16.17
C LEU A 206 7.19 -9.56 16.28
N PRO A 207 7.41 -10.60 17.11
CA PRO A 207 6.48 -11.71 17.21
C PRO A 207 5.17 -11.30 17.91
N THR A 208 4.04 -11.55 17.25
CA THR A 208 2.68 -11.35 17.80
C THR A 208 2.34 -12.13 19.08
N ARG A 209 3.20 -13.07 19.47
CA ARG A 209 3.01 -13.94 20.65
C ARG A 209 4.16 -13.81 21.63
N VAL A 210 4.50 -12.57 22.02
CA VAL A 210 4.98 -12.32 23.38
C VAL A 210 3.74 -12.14 24.25
N SER A 211 3.27 -13.23 24.87
CA SER A 211 2.06 -13.23 25.69
C SER A 211 2.08 -12.10 26.72
N GLY A 212 1.10 -11.21 26.66
CA GLY A 212 0.91 -10.17 27.68
C GLY A 212 1.71 -8.88 27.51
N LEU A 213 2.46 -8.65 26.41
CA LEU A 213 3.25 -7.43 26.31
C LEU A 213 2.39 -6.15 26.22
N PHE A 214 1.24 -6.20 25.52
CA PHE A 214 0.26 -5.09 25.47
C PHE A 214 -1.23 -5.50 25.52
N ASN A 215 -1.53 -6.73 25.93
CA ASN A 215 -2.85 -7.06 26.49
C ASN A 215 -2.67 -8.15 27.57
N VAL A 216 -2.63 -7.73 28.84
CA VAL A 216 -2.29 -8.61 29.98
C VAL A 216 -3.49 -9.49 30.33
N SER A 217 -3.31 -10.81 30.24
CA SER A 217 -4.40 -11.78 30.46
C SER A 217 -4.84 -11.87 31.93
N ASP A 218 -6.14 -11.71 32.18
CA ASP A 218 -6.80 -11.97 33.47
C ASP A 218 -7.12 -13.47 33.70
N ASN A 219 -6.80 -14.34 32.74
CA ASN A 219 -7.05 -15.77 32.83
C ASN A 219 -6.28 -16.41 33.99
N PRO A 220 -6.95 -17.11 34.94
CA PRO A 220 -6.28 -17.77 36.07
C PRO A 220 -5.28 -18.87 35.70
N VAL A 221 -5.30 -19.36 34.46
CA VAL A 221 -4.29 -20.30 33.91
C VAL A 221 -3.05 -19.54 33.47
N ASP A 222 -3.23 -18.45 32.72
CA ASP A 222 -2.11 -17.62 32.23
C ASP A 222 -1.44 -16.90 33.41
N LEU A 223 -2.20 -16.36 34.36
CA LEU A 223 -1.68 -15.82 35.62
C LEU A 223 -0.85 -16.86 36.41
N ARG A 224 -1.23 -18.14 36.37
CA ARG A 224 -0.43 -19.23 36.95
C ARG A 224 0.83 -19.53 36.14
N GLN A 225 0.77 -19.47 34.81
CA GLN A 225 1.97 -19.57 33.96
C GLN A 225 2.93 -18.39 34.17
N TYR A 226 2.42 -17.16 34.32
CA TYR A 226 3.23 -15.97 34.64
C TYR A 226 3.84 -16.05 36.05
N ALA A 227 3.07 -16.50 37.05
CA ALA A 227 3.62 -16.77 38.39
C ALA A 227 4.69 -17.88 38.37
N THR A 228 4.51 -18.88 37.50
CA THR A 228 5.51 -19.95 37.27
C THR A 228 6.76 -19.38 36.61
N LEU A 229 6.65 -18.59 35.53
CA LEU A 229 7.77 -17.92 34.86
C LEU A 229 8.52 -16.97 35.81
N ARG A 230 7.82 -16.19 36.63
CA ARG A 230 8.43 -15.38 37.70
C ARG A 230 9.15 -16.24 38.76
N ALA A 231 8.68 -17.45 39.05
CA ALA A 231 9.39 -18.39 39.94
C ALA A 231 10.63 -19.04 39.29
N PHE A 232 10.74 -19.03 37.94
CA PHE A 232 11.97 -19.36 37.21
C PHE A 232 12.93 -18.16 37.10
N ALA A 233 12.47 -16.92 37.33
CA ALA A 233 13.25 -15.68 37.20
C ALA A 233 14.18 -15.36 38.38
N GLY A 234 14.27 -16.24 39.38
CA GLY A 234 15.14 -16.09 40.55
C GLY A 234 16.08 -17.29 40.73
N PRO A 235 17.08 -17.20 41.63
CA PRO A 235 18.10 -18.23 41.83
C PRO A 235 17.49 -19.62 42.01
N ASN A 236 17.81 -20.56 41.12
CA ASN A 236 17.22 -21.89 41.14
C ASN A 236 18.16 -23.00 40.63
N ASP A 237 17.95 -24.21 41.16
CA ASP A 237 18.82 -25.38 40.94
C ASP A 237 18.81 -25.93 39.49
N ARG A 238 18.13 -25.26 38.54
CA ARG A 238 17.95 -25.69 37.14
C ARG A 238 18.90 -24.99 36.17
N GLY A 239 19.71 -24.05 36.67
CA GLY A 239 20.86 -23.48 35.98
C GLY A 239 20.58 -22.23 35.15
N VAL A 240 21.67 -21.56 34.75
CA VAL A 240 21.70 -20.18 34.23
C VAL A 240 20.77 -19.91 33.04
N TRP A 241 20.47 -20.92 32.21
CA TRP A 241 19.55 -20.77 31.08
C TRP A 241 18.08 -20.78 31.49
N ALA A 242 17.71 -21.52 32.56
CA ALA A 242 16.36 -21.48 33.12
C ALA A 242 16.11 -20.15 33.85
N GLU A 243 17.14 -19.63 34.53
CA GLU A 243 17.15 -18.30 35.15
C GLU A 243 17.04 -17.18 34.12
N ALA A 244 17.83 -17.23 33.03
CA ALA A 244 17.79 -16.23 31.96
C ALA A 244 16.45 -16.21 31.20
N LEU A 245 15.89 -17.38 30.85
CA LEU A 245 14.59 -17.48 30.18
C LEU A 245 13.41 -17.12 31.10
N GLY A 246 13.51 -17.39 32.41
CA GLY A 246 12.55 -16.90 33.40
C GLY A 246 12.63 -15.38 33.56
N GLY A 247 13.84 -14.84 33.67
CA GLY A 247 14.10 -13.40 33.83
C GLY A 247 13.65 -12.55 32.65
N SER A 248 13.90 -13.00 31.42
CA SER A 248 13.45 -12.30 30.21
C SER A 248 11.93 -12.20 30.11
N GLY A 249 11.23 -13.32 30.34
CA GLY A 249 9.77 -13.35 30.38
C GLY A 249 9.19 -12.52 31.52
N ALA A 250 9.78 -12.57 32.72
CA ALA A 250 9.32 -11.80 33.87
C ALA A 250 9.49 -10.28 33.68
N GLY A 251 10.64 -9.83 33.18
CA GLY A 251 10.90 -8.40 32.93
C GLY A 251 9.96 -7.79 31.89
N ALA A 252 9.67 -8.53 30.82
CA ALA A 252 8.69 -8.12 29.81
C ALA A 252 7.27 -7.97 30.37
N LEU A 253 6.84 -8.90 31.22
CA LEU A 253 5.54 -8.87 31.90
C LEU A 253 5.43 -7.73 32.93
N ASP A 254 6.53 -7.42 33.64
CA ASP A 254 6.55 -6.34 34.63
C ASP A 254 6.55 -4.95 33.99
N LEU A 255 7.15 -4.79 32.81
CA LEU A 255 7.03 -3.57 31.99
C LEU A 255 5.58 -3.36 31.50
N ALA A 256 4.95 -4.41 30.95
CA ALA A 256 3.56 -4.36 30.50
C ALA A 256 2.60 -4.00 31.66
N ALA A 257 2.81 -4.59 32.84
CA ALA A 257 2.00 -4.31 34.03
C ALA A 257 2.14 -2.86 34.55
N GLN A 258 3.30 -2.22 34.36
CA GLN A 258 3.57 -0.83 34.75
C GLN A 258 3.01 0.19 33.75
N LEU A 259 2.94 -0.15 32.46
CA LEU A 259 2.38 0.73 31.43
C LEU A 259 0.84 0.72 31.43
N ARG A 260 0.22 -0.39 31.86
CA ARG A 260 -1.25 -0.59 31.92
C ARG A 260 -2.07 0.59 32.47
N PRO A 261 -1.70 1.29 33.58
CA PRO A 261 -2.54 2.37 34.13
C PRO A 261 -2.59 3.64 33.25
N ALA A 262 -1.67 3.79 32.29
CA ALA A 262 -1.63 4.91 31.37
C ALA A 262 -2.42 4.66 30.07
N TYR A 263 -2.85 3.42 29.82
CA TYR A 263 -3.49 3.00 28.57
C TYR A 263 -4.68 2.08 28.82
N PRO A 264 -5.89 2.61 29.08
CA PRO A 264 -7.10 1.83 29.11
C PRO A 264 -7.56 1.52 27.68
N THR A 265 -7.37 0.30 27.21
CA THR A 265 -8.07 -0.21 26.00
C THR A 265 -8.93 -1.42 26.34
N ALA A 266 -10.08 -1.50 25.68
CA ALA A 266 -10.90 -2.71 25.64
C ALA A 266 -10.12 -3.82 24.88
N PRO A 267 -10.44 -5.11 25.08
CA PRO A 267 -9.84 -6.16 24.28
C PRO A 267 -10.17 -5.95 22.79
N VAL A 268 -9.13 -5.83 21.96
CA VAL A 268 -9.23 -5.87 20.51
C VAL A 268 -9.30 -7.34 20.08
N ASP A 269 -10.36 -7.71 19.39
CA ASP A 269 -10.54 -9.05 18.82
C ASP A 269 -10.03 -9.10 17.37
N GLY A 270 -9.50 -10.26 16.95
CA GLY A 270 -8.95 -10.48 15.61
C GLY A 270 -7.42 -10.41 15.54
N ARG A 271 -6.80 -11.28 14.74
CA ARG A 271 -5.34 -11.42 14.66
C ARG A 271 -4.70 -10.26 13.89
N LEU A 272 -5.37 -9.75 12.87
CA LEU A 272 -4.90 -8.58 12.11
C LEU A 272 -5.07 -7.29 12.91
N ALA A 273 -6.19 -7.10 13.60
CA ALA A 273 -6.46 -5.91 14.39
C ALA A 273 -5.41 -5.71 15.51
N ILE A 274 -5.07 -6.77 16.25
CA ILE A 274 -3.97 -6.76 17.24
C ILE A 274 -2.62 -6.38 16.61
N ARG A 275 -2.33 -6.87 15.40
CA ARG A 275 -1.07 -6.51 14.68
C ARG A 275 -1.06 -5.04 14.26
N MET A 276 -2.21 -4.54 13.82
CA MET A 276 -2.36 -3.17 13.35
C MET A 276 -2.33 -2.16 14.51
N GLU A 277 -2.90 -2.51 15.66
CA GLU A 277 -2.73 -1.79 16.93
C GLU A 277 -1.24 -1.63 17.29
N VAL A 278 -0.46 -2.72 17.22
CA VAL A 278 0.99 -2.68 17.50
C VAL A 278 1.71 -1.72 16.53
N ILE A 279 1.35 -1.73 15.24
CA ILE A 279 1.92 -0.80 14.25
C ILE A 279 1.54 0.65 14.57
N ALA A 280 0.26 0.95 14.81
CA ALA A 280 -0.20 2.29 15.15
C ALA A 280 0.54 2.85 16.38
N ARG A 281 0.72 2.03 17.43
CA ARG A 281 1.47 2.38 18.64
C ARG A 281 2.97 2.61 18.36
N LEU A 282 3.57 1.84 17.46
CA LEU A 282 4.98 2.03 17.05
C LEU A 282 5.19 3.30 16.21
N ILE A 283 4.24 3.64 15.33
CA ILE A 283 4.24 4.89 14.57
C ILE A 283 4.14 6.08 15.53
N ASN A 284 3.16 6.06 16.45
CA ASN A 284 3.01 7.10 17.47
C ASN A 284 4.25 7.30 18.36
N ALA A 285 5.04 6.24 18.56
CA ALA A 285 6.28 6.30 19.32
C ALA A 285 7.47 6.92 18.53
N GLY A 286 7.36 7.07 17.22
CA GLY A 286 8.26 7.89 16.40
C GLY A 286 9.67 7.33 16.18
N PHE A 287 9.87 6.00 16.17
CA PHE A 287 11.19 5.35 16.10
C PHE A 287 11.95 5.43 14.76
N GLY A 288 11.55 6.32 13.84
CA GLY A 288 12.20 6.44 12.52
C GLY A 288 11.83 5.34 11.52
N THR A 289 10.89 4.45 11.85
CA THR A 289 10.49 3.34 10.98
C THR A 289 9.75 3.84 9.74
N ARG A 290 10.26 3.47 8.56
CA ARG A 290 9.71 3.83 7.25
C ARG A 290 8.75 2.77 6.70
N VAL A 291 8.95 1.51 7.07
CA VAL A 291 8.17 0.38 6.52
C VAL A 291 7.72 -0.58 7.62
N PHE A 292 6.41 -0.79 7.69
CA PHE A 292 5.79 -1.86 8.45
C PHE A 292 5.24 -2.94 7.50
N SER A 293 5.32 -4.19 7.92
CA SER A 293 4.96 -5.34 7.09
C SER A 293 4.07 -6.34 7.84
N LEU A 294 2.95 -6.69 7.21
CA LEU A 294 2.00 -7.72 7.66
C LEU A 294 1.77 -8.76 6.54
N LEU A 295 2.03 -10.04 6.83
CA LEU A 295 1.51 -11.15 6.04
C LEU A 295 0.25 -11.71 6.71
N TRP A 296 -0.87 -11.66 6.00
CA TRP A 296 -2.20 -12.02 6.51
C TRP A 296 -2.86 -13.01 5.56
N GLY A 297 -2.85 -14.28 5.95
CA GLY A 297 -3.26 -15.38 5.07
C GLY A 297 -4.74 -15.76 5.14
N SER A 298 -5.04 -16.98 4.69
CA SER A 298 -6.38 -17.58 4.63
C SER A 298 -7.31 -16.97 3.57
N PHE A 299 -6.73 -16.52 2.45
CA PHE A 299 -7.48 -16.20 1.23
C PHE A 299 -7.61 -17.39 0.27
N ASP A 300 -7.02 -18.55 0.61
CA ASP A 300 -7.04 -19.75 -0.23
C ASP A 300 -8.39 -20.51 -0.21
N THR A 301 -9.41 -19.83 -0.73
CA THR A 301 -10.83 -20.17 -0.55
C THR A 301 -11.39 -21.02 -1.69
N HIS A 302 -10.78 -22.20 -1.90
CA HIS A 302 -11.32 -23.20 -2.84
C HIS A 302 -12.66 -23.82 -2.39
N SER A 303 -13.08 -23.63 -1.14
CA SER A 303 -14.36 -24.06 -0.57
C SER A 303 -14.77 -23.18 0.60
N ASP A 304 -16.05 -23.19 0.96
CA ASP A 304 -16.64 -22.40 2.08
C ASP A 304 -16.31 -20.90 2.07
N GLN A 305 -16.08 -20.36 0.87
CA GLN A 305 -15.70 -18.97 0.66
C GLN A 305 -16.71 -17.95 1.23
N PRO A 306 -18.05 -18.16 1.22
CA PRO A 306 -18.98 -17.24 1.85
C PRO A 306 -18.70 -17.01 3.33
N GLN A 307 -18.25 -18.03 4.05
CA GLN A 307 -17.88 -17.92 5.46
C GLN A 307 -16.46 -17.38 5.61
N ASP A 308 -15.48 -17.97 4.93
CA ASP A 308 -14.08 -17.62 5.12
C ASP A 308 -13.75 -16.19 4.65
N HIS A 309 -14.22 -15.79 3.46
CA HIS A 309 -13.99 -14.44 2.91
C HIS A 309 -14.70 -13.37 3.75
N THR A 310 -15.95 -13.61 4.17
CA THR A 310 -16.67 -12.75 5.13
C THR A 310 -15.86 -12.54 6.41
N ASN A 311 -15.36 -13.63 7.02
CA ASN A 311 -14.51 -13.55 8.20
C ASN A 311 -13.19 -12.80 7.94
N ARG A 312 -12.65 -12.83 6.72
CA ARG A 312 -11.49 -12.00 6.35
C ARG A 312 -11.88 -10.52 6.28
N MET A 313 -12.97 -10.19 5.59
CA MET A 313 -13.40 -8.79 5.40
C MET A 313 -13.72 -8.10 6.73
N ILE A 314 -14.44 -8.78 7.65
CA ILE A 314 -14.70 -8.27 9.01
C ILE A 314 -13.38 -7.98 9.75
N GLU A 315 -12.41 -8.91 9.69
CA GLU A 315 -11.12 -8.74 10.37
C GLU A 315 -10.22 -7.69 9.71
N PHE A 316 -10.39 -7.41 8.41
CA PHE A 316 -9.74 -6.29 7.71
C PHE A 316 -10.30 -4.95 8.13
N ASP A 317 -11.63 -4.79 8.09
CA ASP A 317 -12.30 -3.54 8.42
C ASP A 317 -12.02 -3.13 9.86
N GLU A 318 -12.08 -4.09 10.79
CA GLU A 318 -11.72 -3.90 12.20
C GLU A 318 -10.25 -3.49 12.36
N ALA A 319 -9.32 -4.06 11.59
CA ALA A 319 -7.91 -3.66 11.63
C ALA A 319 -7.68 -2.24 11.10
N ILE A 320 -8.39 -1.83 10.03
CA ILE A 320 -8.35 -0.46 9.52
C ILE A 320 -8.96 0.51 10.54
N ARG A 321 -10.08 0.15 11.19
CA ARG A 321 -10.69 0.94 12.26
C ARG A 321 -9.71 1.16 13.41
N VAL A 322 -9.11 0.08 13.92
CA VAL A 322 -8.14 0.09 15.02
C VAL A 322 -6.87 0.89 14.67
N LEU A 323 -6.37 0.82 13.43
CA LEU A 323 -5.24 1.65 12.99
C LEU A 323 -5.52 3.14 13.23
N TYR A 324 -6.61 3.63 12.65
CA TYR A 324 -6.88 5.07 12.57
C TYR A 324 -7.54 5.64 13.81
N GLU A 325 -8.12 4.82 14.70
CA GLU A 325 -8.51 5.25 16.05
C GLU A 325 -7.31 5.45 16.98
N ILE A 326 -6.22 4.70 16.77
CA ILE A 326 -5.03 4.74 17.62
C ILE A 326 -3.99 5.73 17.08
N LEU A 327 -3.87 5.89 15.77
CA LEU A 327 -2.87 6.75 15.13
C LEU A 327 -3.07 8.22 15.54
N ASP A 328 -2.00 8.85 16.04
CA ASP A 328 -2.03 10.26 16.41
C ASP A 328 -2.20 11.12 15.13
N PRO A 329 -3.07 12.15 15.15
CA PRO A 329 -3.37 12.96 13.97
C PRO A 329 -2.15 13.52 13.22
N GLN A 330 -1.00 13.71 13.89
CA GLN A 330 0.24 14.17 13.26
C GLN A 330 0.87 13.19 12.25
N TRP A 331 0.34 11.96 12.13
CA TRP A 331 0.84 10.93 11.22
C TRP A 331 -0.12 10.60 10.07
N LEU A 332 -1.36 11.14 10.07
CA LEU A 332 -2.40 10.76 9.08
C LEU A 332 -1.99 11.05 7.63
N ASP A 333 -1.32 12.18 7.42
CA ASP A 333 -0.76 12.67 6.15
C ASP A 333 0.52 11.94 5.70
N ARG A 334 1.07 11.09 6.58
CA ARG A 334 2.36 10.38 6.42
C ARG A 334 2.25 8.87 6.62
N VAL A 335 1.05 8.31 6.76
CA VAL A 335 0.82 6.85 6.80
C VAL A 335 -0.01 6.39 5.61
N LEU A 336 0.56 5.47 4.83
CA LEU A 336 -0.06 4.83 3.69
C LEU A 336 -0.17 3.32 3.95
N VAL A 337 -1.38 2.78 3.97
CA VAL A 337 -1.62 1.33 3.94
C VAL A 337 -1.70 0.89 2.50
N ILE A 338 -0.86 -0.07 2.10
CA ILE A 338 -0.93 -0.74 0.79
C ILE A 338 -1.32 -2.18 1.03
N VAL A 339 -2.34 -2.65 0.32
CA VAL A 339 -2.88 -4.00 0.43
C VAL A 339 -2.76 -4.68 -0.92
N ASN A 340 -2.04 -5.81 -0.95
CA ASN A 340 -1.76 -6.59 -2.16
C ASN A 340 -2.06 -8.08 -1.92
N SER A 341 -2.30 -8.81 -3.01
CA SER A 341 -2.50 -10.26 -3.04
C SER A 341 -1.56 -10.86 -4.09
N GLU A 342 -1.09 -12.12 -3.94
CA GLU A 342 -0.12 -12.69 -4.90
C GLU A 342 -0.69 -12.92 -6.31
N PHE A 343 -2.01 -13.13 -6.37
CA PHE A 343 -2.86 -13.22 -7.55
C PHE A 343 -4.32 -12.97 -7.15
N GLY A 344 -5.29 -13.16 -8.04
CA GLY A 344 -6.72 -13.04 -7.74
C GLY A 344 -7.47 -14.38 -7.78
N ARG A 345 -8.78 -14.31 -8.01
CA ARG A 345 -9.67 -15.49 -8.13
C ARG A 345 -10.42 -15.48 -9.46
N ARG A 346 -10.87 -16.65 -9.89
CA ARG A 346 -11.62 -16.80 -11.16
C ARG A 346 -13.00 -16.12 -11.10
N VAL A 347 -13.54 -15.85 -12.29
CA VAL A 347 -14.87 -15.25 -12.47
C VAL A 347 -16.00 -16.22 -12.11
N GLU A 348 -15.84 -17.51 -12.41
CA GLU A 348 -16.83 -18.55 -12.11
C GLU A 348 -16.63 -19.13 -10.71
N ASP A 349 -17.73 -19.42 -10.00
CA ASP A 349 -17.67 -20.17 -8.74
C ASP A 349 -17.58 -21.69 -8.95
N ASN A 350 -16.78 -22.36 -8.12
CA ASN A 350 -16.57 -23.80 -8.21
C ASN A 350 -17.63 -24.59 -7.43
N ASP A 351 -17.75 -25.89 -7.75
CA ASP A 351 -18.76 -26.78 -7.14
C ASP A 351 -18.64 -26.97 -5.62
N SER A 352 -17.55 -26.50 -5.00
CA SER A 352 -17.29 -26.57 -3.56
C SER A 352 -17.67 -25.29 -2.80
N GLN A 353 -18.36 -24.34 -3.44
CA GLN A 353 -18.66 -23.01 -2.89
C GLN A 353 -17.39 -22.20 -2.59
N GLY A 354 -16.42 -22.25 -3.50
CA GLY A 354 -15.25 -21.38 -3.51
C GLY A 354 -14.88 -20.97 -4.92
N THR A 355 -13.66 -20.47 -5.10
CA THR A 355 -13.12 -20.06 -6.40
C THR A 355 -11.72 -20.62 -6.59
N ASP A 356 -11.32 -20.86 -7.84
CA ASP A 356 -9.95 -21.26 -8.16
C ASP A 356 -9.05 -20.03 -8.37
N HIS A 357 -7.73 -20.25 -8.41
CA HIS A 357 -6.73 -19.21 -8.67
C HIS A 357 -7.00 -18.49 -10.01
N GLY A 358 -6.94 -17.16 -10.00
CA GLY A 358 -7.09 -16.31 -11.19
C GLY A 358 -5.93 -15.32 -11.33
N ALA A 359 -5.57 -14.97 -12.56
CA ALA A 359 -4.33 -14.23 -12.85
C ALA A 359 -4.36 -12.73 -12.54
N ALA A 360 -5.56 -12.15 -12.40
CA ALA A 360 -5.76 -10.74 -12.06
C ALA A 360 -6.63 -10.62 -10.81
N GLY A 361 -6.29 -9.67 -9.93
CA GLY A 361 -6.95 -9.41 -8.67
C GLY A 361 -7.14 -7.91 -8.40
N LEU A 362 -7.12 -7.56 -7.13
CA LEU A 362 -7.40 -6.22 -6.62
C LEU A 362 -6.31 -5.82 -5.62
N SER A 363 -5.69 -4.66 -5.83
CA SER A 363 -4.89 -3.97 -4.80
C SER A 363 -5.67 -2.80 -4.22
N MET A 364 -5.29 -2.35 -3.02
CA MET A 364 -5.93 -1.22 -2.34
C MET A 364 -4.87 -0.33 -1.70
N ALA A 365 -5.07 0.99 -1.78
CA ALA A 365 -4.31 1.98 -1.02
C ALA A 365 -5.27 2.76 -0.10
N ILE A 366 -4.87 2.99 1.15
CA ILE A 366 -5.66 3.71 2.16
C ILE A 366 -4.75 4.72 2.89
N GLY A 367 -5.16 5.99 2.94
CA GLY A 367 -4.45 7.07 3.64
C GLY A 367 -4.89 8.46 3.21
N ALA A 368 -4.61 9.49 4.01
CA ALA A 368 -5.09 10.85 3.74
C ALA A 368 -4.51 11.47 2.46
N ASN A 369 -3.33 11.01 2.02
CA ASN A 369 -2.71 11.42 0.76
C ASN A 369 -2.89 10.41 -0.39
N VAL A 370 -3.87 9.51 -0.27
CA VAL A 370 -4.38 8.72 -1.40
C VAL A 370 -5.36 9.59 -2.18
N ILE A 371 -5.29 9.53 -3.51
CA ILE A 371 -6.28 10.12 -4.40
C ILE A 371 -7.38 9.08 -4.59
N GLY A 372 -8.52 9.26 -3.92
CA GLY A 372 -9.58 8.26 -3.90
C GLY A 372 -10.12 7.93 -5.29
N GLY A 373 -10.39 6.65 -5.58
CA GLY A 373 -10.90 6.23 -6.89
C GLY A 373 -10.68 4.76 -7.27
N VAL A 374 -11.25 4.36 -8.41
CA VAL A 374 -11.02 3.05 -9.02
C VAL A 374 -10.09 3.20 -10.22
N TYR A 375 -8.90 2.64 -10.10
CA TYR A 375 -7.78 2.72 -11.04
C TYR A 375 -7.57 1.38 -11.75
N GLY A 376 -6.90 1.42 -12.91
CA GLY A 376 -6.78 0.27 -13.80
C GLY A 376 -8.04 0.05 -14.63
N GLU A 377 -7.89 -0.55 -15.81
CA GLU A 377 -9.04 -1.00 -16.61
C GLU A 377 -9.62 -2.27 -15.95
N ARG A 378 -10.94 -2.34 -15.72
CA ARG A 378 -11.59 -3.55 -15.22
C ARG A 378 -11.38 -4.71 -16.21
N PRO A 379 -10.78 -5.84 -15.81
CA PRO A 379 -10.68 -7.01 -16.66
C PRO A 379 -12.07 -7.53 -17.08
N SER A 380 -12.22 -7.85 -18.36
CA SER A 380 -13.48 -8.40 -18.88
C SER A 380 -13.85 -9.72 -18.20
N LEU A 381 -15.08 -9.80 -17.67
CA LEU A 381 -15.62 -11.02 -17.06
C LEU A 381 -15.94 -12.13 -18.07
N THR A 382 -15.90 -11.84 -19.38
CA THR A 382 -16.27 -12.79 -20.46
C THR A 382 -15.14 -13.04 -21.46
N ASN A 383 -14.23 -12.08 -21.68
CA ASN A 383 -13.02 -12.27 -22.48
C ASN A 383 -11.87 -12.78 -21.61
N LEU A 384 -11.91 -14.08 -21.31
CA LEU A 384 -10.97 -14.76 -20.41
C LEU A 384 -9.81 -15.41 -21.19
N THR A 385 -8.72 -15.71 -20.48
CA THR A 385 -7.67 -16.58 -21.03
C THR A 385 -8.23 -17.98 -21.34
N ARG A 386 -7.49 -18.78 -22.11
CA ARG A 386 -7.86 -20.18 -22.41
C ARG A 386 -8.05 -21.04 -21.13
N GLN A 387 -7.47 -20.62 -20.02
CA GLN A 387 -7.54 -21.25 -18.70
C GLN A 387 -8.70 -20.73 -17.83
N GLY A 388 -9.54 -19.81 -18.35
CA GLY A 388 -10.67 -19.24 -17.60
C GLY A 388 -10.28 -18.15 -16.60
N ASN A 389 -9.11 -17.53 -16.78
CA ASN A 389 -8.66 -16.45 -15.89
C ASN A 389 -8.98 -15.08 -16.50
N LEU A 390 -9.23 -14.08 -15.64
CA LEU A 390 -9.16 -12.67 -16.01
C LEU A 390 -7.77 -12.36 -16.61
N ILE A 391 -7.75 -11.49 -17.62
CA ILE A 391 -6.51 -10.98 -18.21
C ILE A 391 -6.05 -9.77 -17.38
N PRO A 392 -4.83 -9.75 -16.82
CA PRO A 392 -4.32 -8.59 -16.11
C PRO A 392 -4.24 -7.36 -17.00
N THR A 393 -4.71 -6.23 -16.49
CA THR A 393 -4.66 -4.90 -17.14
C THR A 393 -3.64 -3.99 -16.45
N VAL A 394 -3.26 -4.30 -15.21
CA VAL A 394 -2.24 -3.59 -14.43
C VAL A 394 -1.16 -4.58 -14.00
N ASP A 395 0.10 -4.28 -14.31
CA ASP A 395 1.25 -5.02 -13.76
C ASP A 395 1.42 -4.60 -12.29
N PHE A 396 1.48 -5.57 -11.37
CA PHE A 396 1.68 -5.33 -9.93
C PHE A 396 2.90 -4.44 -9.62
N ARG A 397 3.91 -4.42 -10.50
CA ARG A 397 5.10 -3.58 -10.36
C ARG A 397 4.80 -2.09 -10.57
N GLN A 398 3.72 -1.71 -11.27
CA GLN A 398 3.25 -0.32 -11.33
C GLN A 398 2.77 0.17 -9.96
N VAL A 399 2.08 -0.69 -9.19
CA VAL A 399 1.69 -0.38 -7.80
C VAL A 399 2.92 -0.18 -6.93
N HIS A 400 3.91 -1.08 -7.01
CA HIS A 400 5.17 -0.93 -6.27
C HIS A 400 5.97 0.31 -6.70
N ALA A 401 6.05 0.61 -7.99
CA ALA A 401 6.73 1.80 -8.49
C ALA A 401 6.07 3.09 -8.00
N THR A 402 4.73 3.14 -8.01
CA THR A 402 3.98 4.29 -7.47
C THR A 402 4.32 4.54 -5.99
N VAL A 403 4.40 3.48 -5.18
CA VAL A 403 4.79 3.58 -3.76
C VAL A 403 6.25 3.98 -3.59
N LEU A 404 7.15 3.48 -4.44
CA LEU A 404 8.57 3.81 -4.39
C LEU A 404 8.83 5.27 -4.81
N ASP A 405 8.40 5.66 -6.00
CA ASP A 405 8.72 6.96 -6.61
C ASP A 405 7.96 8.11 -5.91
N VAL A 406 6.66 7.96 -5.66
CA VAL A 406 5.82 9.06 -5.13
C VAL A 406 5.88 9.16 -3.61
N TRP A 407 5.76 8.02 -2.92
CA TRP A 407 5.59 8.02 -1.47
C TRP A 407 6.91 7.87 -0.70
N LEU A 408 7.75 6.92 -1.11
CA LEU A 408 9.05 6.67 -0.48
C LEU A 408 10.18 7.53 -1.05
N ARG A 409 9.96 8.17 -2.21
CA ARG A 409 10.92 9.01 -2.96
C ARG A 409 12.22 8.27 -3.31
N ALA A 410 12.08 7.03 -3.76
CA ALA A 410 13.17 6.13 -4.11
C ALA A 410 13.04 5.63 -5.55
N ASP A 411 14.16 5.50 -6.27
CA ASP A 411 14.20 5.09 -7.68
C ASP A 411 13.63 3.68 -7.88
N SER A 412 12.39 3.60 -8.40
CA SER A 412 11.72 2.33 -8.66
C SER A 412 12.40 1.52 -9.76
N ALA A 413 13.05 2.15 -10.74
CA ALA A 413 13.73 1.44 -11.82
C ALA A 413 15.00 0.74 -11.31
N GLN A 414 15.76 1.36 -10.40
CA GLN A 414 16.87 0.74 -9.68
C GLN A 414 16.37 -0.43 -8.81
N ILE A 415 15.31 -0.22 -8.04
CA ILE A 415 14.83 -1.20 -7.06
C ILE A 415 14.15 -2.40 -7.73
N LEU A 416 13.24 -2.16 -8.69
CA LEU A 416 12.48 -3.19 -9.40
C LEU A 416 13.24 -3.77 -10.62
N GLY A 417 14.37 -3.19 -10.99
CA GLY A 417 15.18 -3.63 -12.13
C GLY A 417 14.53 -3.40 -13.50
N ALA A 418 13.44 -2.62 -13.53
CA ALA A 418 12.68 -2.29 -14.73
C ALA A 418 11.89 -0.99 -14.48
N THR A 419 11.85 -0.10 -15.47
CA THR A 419 11.04 1.11 -15.45
C THR A 419 9.57 0.76 -15.59
N MET A 420 8.71 1.35 -14.74
CA MET A 420 7.26 1.18 -14.75
C MET A 420 6.58 2.55 -14.93
N GLU A 421 5.40 2.56 -15.54
CA GLU A 421 4.49 3.70 -15.40
C GLU A 421 3.94 3.71 -13.95
N THR A 422 3.89 4.88 -13.34
CA THR A 422 3.26 5.07 -12.03
C THR A 422 1.76 5.37 -12.22
N LEU A 423 0.95 4.87 -11.30
CA LEU A 423 -0.50 5.06 -11.31
C LEU A 423 -0.85 6.32 -10.49
N PRO A 424 -1.77 7.17 -10.94
CA PRO A 424 -2.03 8.47 -10.33
C PRO A 424 -2.93 8.39 -9.07
N PHE A 425 -2.66 7.45 -8.15
CA PHE A 425 -3.45 7.23 -6.93
C PHE A 425 -2.82 7.78 -5.63
N LEU A 426 -1.63 8.40 -5.69
CA LEU A 426 -0.94 8.96 -4.52
C LEU A 426 -0.53 10.42 -4.73
N ARG A 427 -0.59 11.20 -3.64
CA ARG A 427 0.20 12.42 -3.44
C ARG A 427 1.43 12.11 -2.57
N ALA A 428 2.39 13.02 -2.53
CA ALA A 428 3.58 12.86 -1.70
C ALA A 428 3.23 13.00 -0.20
N PRO A 429 3.92 12.31 0.72
CA PRO A 429 3.66 12.42 2.16
C PRO A 429 3.92 13.84 2.69
N GLY A 430 3.06 14.29 3.60
CA GLY A 430 3.16 15.62 4.24
C GLY A 430 2.66 16.79 3.39
N THR A 431 2.03 16.56 2.23
CA THR A 431 1.20 17.57 1.58
C THR A 431 -0.16 17.63 2.29
N PRO A 432 -0.67 18.79 2.73
CA PRO A 432 -2.03 18.92 3.19
C PRO A 432 -3.02 18.93 2.00
N ASP A 433 -4.31 18.70 2.29
CA ASP A 433 -5.40 18.96 1.34
C ASP A 433 -5.62 20.47 1.17
N ASP A 434 -4.73 21.10 0.40
CA ASP A 434 -4.87 22.51 0.00
C ASP A 434 -5.91 22.65 -1.15
N ASP A 435 -6.05 21.59 -1.95
CA ASP A 435 -6.86 21.53 -3.17
C ASP A 435 -8.04 20.56 -2.97
N GLY A 436 -9.17 21.10 -2.51
CA GLY A 436 -10.33 20.31 -2.07
C GLY A 436 -10.77 19.22 -3.06
N GLY A 437 -10.61 17.96 -2.64
CA GLY A 437 -11.20 16.78 -3.29
C GLY A 437 -10.82 16.59 -4.75
N SER A 438 -9.63 16.04 -5.03
CA SER A 438 -9.33 15.51 -6.37
C SER A 438 -10.34 14.39 -6.70
N PRO A 439 -11.15 14.50 -7.77
CA PRO A 439 -12.15 13.49 -8.10
C PRO A 439 -11.48 12.22 -8.63
N PRO A 440 -12.15 11.06 -8.50
CA PRO A 440 -11.57 9.78 -8.89
C PRO A 440 -11.24 9.73 -10.38
N ILE A 441 -10.02 9.29 -10.70
CA ILE A 441 -9.63 8.93 -12.07
C ILE A 441 -10.27 7.57 -12.39
N LEU A 442 -11.56 7.61 -12.73
CA LEU A 442 -12.30 6.46 -13.20
C LEU A 442 -11.83 6.09 -14.61
N VAL A 443 -11.39 4.84 -14.80
CA VAL A 443 -10.97 4.31 -16.11
C VAL A 443 -12.20 3.89 -16.95
N ASP A 444 -13.05 4.87 -17.22
CA ASP A 444 -14.15 4.79 -18.18
C ASP A 444 -13.64 5.24 -19.57
N PRO A 445 -13.91 4.51 -20.68
CA PRO A 445 -13.61 4.98 -22.04
C PRO A 445 -14.14 6.39 -22.33
N THR A 446 -15.27 6.77 -21.73
CA THR A 446 -15.83 8.13 -21.77
C THR A 446 -14.94 9.12 -21.02
N ALA A 447 -14.39 8.75 -19.85
CA ALA A 447 -13.46 9.59 -19.10
C ALA A 447 -12.13 9.80 -19.86
N ARG A 448 -11.56 8.77 -20.49
CA ARG A 448 -10.36 8.88 -21.34
C ARG A 448 -10.60 9.80 -22.54
N ARG A 449 -11.79 9.70 -23.17
CA ARG A 449 -12.21 10.63 -24.24
C ARG A 449 -12.35 12.06 -23.73
N ASN A 450 -12.93 12.25 -22.54
CA ASN A 450 -13.10 13.56 -21.90
C ASN A 450 -11.76 14.21 -21.52
N GLN A 451 -10.78 13.43 -21.05
CA GLN A 451 -9.40 13.86 -20.80
C GLN A 451 -8.75 14.43 -22.07
N PHE A 452 -8.86 13.73 -23.21
CA PHE A 452 -8.33 14.27 -24.47
C PHE A 452 -9.06 15.55 -24.91
N ILE A 453 -10.39 15.62 -24.80
CA ILE A 453 -11.13 16.85 -25.12
C ILE A 453 -10.67 18.02 -24.22
N ARG A 454 -10.44 17.79 -22.92
CA ARG A 454 -9.91 18.80 -22.00
C ARG A 454 -8.48 19.19 -22.29
N LEU A 455 -7.59 18.27 -22.69
CA LEU A 455 -6.24 18.62 -23.14
C LEU A 455 -6.25 19.51 -24.39
N TYR A 456 -7.14 19.26 -25.35
CA TYR A 456 -7.30 20.15 -26.52
C TYR A 456 -7.80 21.54 -26.12
N LEU A 457 -8.75 21.63 -25.18
CA LEU A 457 -9.22 22.90 -24.64
C LEU A 457 -8.13 23.65 -23.86
N ALA A 458 -7.32 22.94 -23.07
CA ALA A 458 -6.24 23.48 -22.25
C ALA A 458 -5.02 23.94 -23.07
N TYR A 459 -4.63 23.19 -24.11
CA TYR A 459 -3.49 23.53 -24.96
C TYR A 459 -3.84 24.48 -26.10
N PHE A 460 -5.00 24.32 -26.74
CA PHE A 460 -5.29 24.96 -28.03
C PHE A 460 -6.55 25.82 -28.03
N LEU A 461 -7.22 25.95 -26.88
CA LEU A 461 -8.43 26.77 -26.71
C LEU A 461 -9.57 26.39 -27.67
N ARG A 462 -9.60 25.14 -28.12
CA ARG A 462 -10.57 24.60 -29.07
C ARG A 462 -10.91 23.15 -28.76
N LEU A 463 -12.05 22.69 -29.27
CA LEU A 463 -12.38 21.27 -29.30
C LEU A 463 -11.49 20.55 -30.35
N PRO A 464 -11.19 19.26 -30.16
CA PRO A 464 -10.52 18.46 -31.18
C PRO A 464 -11.39 18.31 -32.42
N ASP A 465 -10.77 18.13 -33.58
CA ASP A 465 -11.45 17.54 -34.73
C ASP A 465 -11.53 16.01 -34.56
N THR A 466 -12.50 15.38 -35.23
CA THR A 466 -12.77 13.94 -35.06
C THR A 466 -11.55 13.08 -35.40
N ALA A 467 -10.80 13.42 -36.45
CA ALA A 467 -9.62 12.66 -36.85
C ALA A 467 -8.47 12.79 -35.85
N GLY A 468 -8.26 13.98 -35.27
CA GLY A 468 -7.29 14.20 -34.20
C GLY A 468 -7.66 13.48 -32.90
N LEU A 469 -8.94 13.50 -32.49
CA LEU A 469 -9.39 12.77 -31.32
C LEU A 469 -9.31 11.24 -31.52
N ASP A 470 -9.78 10.74 -32.66
CA ASP A 470 -9.73 9.31 -32.98
C ASP A 470 -8.27 8.83 -33.14
N TYR A 471 -7.36 9.67 -33.65
CA TYR A 471 -5.92 9.41 -33.66
C TYR A 471 -5.39 9.22 -32.25
N TRP A 472 -5.68 10.12 -31.30
CA TRP A 472 -5.21 9.95 -29.92
C TRP A 472 -5.90 8.79 -29.20
N LEU A 473 -7.17 8.48 -29.50
CA LEU A 473 -7.85 7.32 -28.94
C LEU A 473 -7.26 6.00 -29.46
N THR A 474 -6.88 5.90 -30.75
CA THR A 474 -6.31 4.68 -31.34
C THR A 474 -4.80 4.53 -31.14
N VAL A 475 -4.03 5.62 -31.17
CA VAL A 475 -2.60 5.60 -30.82
C VAL A 475 -2.40 5.44 -29.31
N ALA A 476 -3.40 5.82 -28.49
CA ALA A 476 -3.47 5.50 -27.07
C ALA A 476 -4.54 4.45 -26.74
N ASP A 477 -4.65 3.39 -27.56
CA ASP A 477 -5.28 2.08 -27.24
C ASP A 477 -4.50 1.42 -26.06
N GLY A 478 -4.52 2.06 -24.89
CA GLY A 478 -3.90 1.60 -23.64
C GLY A 478 -2.38 1.78 -23.49
N GLN A 479 -1.61 2.07 -24.54
CA GLN A 479 -0.13 1.98 -24.46
C GLN A 479 0.66 3.27 -24.27
N LEU A 480 0.06 4.46 -24.48
CA LEU A 480 0.74 5.74 -24.26
C LEU A 480 0.17 6.46 -23.03
N PRO A 481 1.01 6.83 -22.03
CA PRO A 481 0.60 7.61 -20.88
C PRO A 481 -0.04 8.93 -21.29
N LEU A 482 -1.08 9.38 -20.56
CA LEU A 482 -1.71 10.67 -20.83
C LEU A 482 -0.67 11.81 -20.71
N ALA A 483 0.29 11.70 -19.79
CA ALA A 483 1.40 12.65 -19.61
C ALA A 483 2.33 12.71 -20.82
N GLU A 484 2.53 11.58 -21.52
CA GLU A 484 3.32 11.53 -22.74
C GLU A 484 2.55 12.16 -23.92
N VAL A 485 1.24 11.90 -24.03
CA VAL A 485 0.37 12.59 -25.00
C VAL A 485 0.35 14.09 -24.76
N SER A 486 0.16 14.52 -23.51
CA SER A 486 0.24 15.93 -23.08
C SER A 486 1.60 16.55 -23.43
N TYR A 487 2.70 15.81 -23.21
CA TYR A 487 4.03 16.23 -23.68
C TYR A 487 4.09 16.38 -25.20
N TYR A 488 3.56 15.44 -26.00
CA TYR A 488 3.50 15.58 -27.46
C TYR A 488 2.69 16.80 -27.91
N PHE A 489 1.67 17.24 -27.15
CA PHE A 489 0.98 18.50 -27.44
C PHE A 489 1.94 19.69 -27.29
N THR A 490 2.77 19.77 -26.24
CA THR A 490 3.82 20.82 -26.11
C THR A 490 4.82 20.81 -27.26
N GLN A 491 5.11 19.63 -27.83
CA GLN A 491 6.07 19.48 -28.92
C GLN A 491 5.46 19.71 -30.31
N SER A 492 4.13 19.73 -30.40
CA SER A 492 3.39 19.82 -31.65
C SER A 492 3.68 21.12 -32.42
N GLN A 493 3.55 21.05 -33.75
CA GLN A 493 3.67 22.25 -34.58
C GLN A 493 2.53 23.24 -34.28
N GLU A 494 1.37 22.77 -33.82
CA GLU A 494 0.25 23.64 -33.41
C GLU A 494 0.61 24.49 -32.19
N PHE A 495 1.19 23.87 -31.14
CA PHE A 495 1.67 24.57 -29.95
C PHE A 495 2.75 25.60 -30.30
N LYS A 496 3.74 25.19 -31.11
CA LYS A 496 4.82 26.08 -31.57
C LYS A 496 4.32 27.22 -32.45
N ASN A 497 3.26 27.01 -33.25
CA ASN A 497 2.62 28.07 -34.03
C ASN A 497 1.82 29.04 -33.15
N MET A 498 1.23 28.56 -32.04
CA MET A 498 0.37 29.35 -31.16
C MET A 498 1.16 30.16 -30.12
N TYR A 499 2.25 29.59 -29.59
CA TYR A 499 3.00 30.14 -28.45
C TYR A 499 4.49 30.37 -28.71
N GLY A 500 5.06 29.78 -29.76
CA GLY A 500 6.50 29.77 -30.01
C GLY A 500 7.26 28.83 -29.07
N ASP A 501 8.57 29.03 -28.99
CA ASP A 501 9.42 28.37 -27.98
C ASP A 501 9.26 29.11 -26.64
N VAL A 502 8.66 28.44 -25.65
CA VAL A 502 8.38 29.02 -24.32
C VAL A 502 9.23 28.38 -23.23
N ASP A 503 9.76 29.20 -22.32
CA ASP A 503 10.39 28.75 -21.07
C ASP A 503 9.33 28.33 -20.04
N ASP A 504 9.77 27.86 -18.87
CA ASP A 504 8.89 27.29 -17.84
C ASP A 504 8.00 28.36 -17.20
N ASP A 505 8.55 29.56 -16.93
CA ASP A 505 7.78 30.69 -16.43
C ASP A 505 6.67 31.07 -17.42
N ARG A 506 7.00 31.21 -18.71
CA ARG A 506 6.00 31.53 -19.74
C ARG A 506 5.00 30.39 -19.94
N PHE A 507 5.41 29.13 -19.77
CA PHE A 507 4.52 27.98 -19.83
C PHE A 507 3.49 28.01 -18.68
N LEU A 508 3.91 28.36 -17.46
CA LEU A 508 3.03 28.54 -16.30
C LEU A 508 2.00 29.65 -16.52
N GLU A 509 2.42 30.81 -17.02
CA GLU A 509 1.50 31.90 -17.37
C GLU A 509 0.43 31.45 -18.37
N LEU A 510 0.82 30.64 -19.37
CA LEU A 510 -0.08 30.12 -20.40
C LEU A 510 -1.07 29.09 -19.85
N ILE A 511 -0.63 28.16 -18.98
CA ILE A 511 -1.55 27.20 -18.35
C ILE A 511 -2.62 27.94 -17.54
N TYR A 512 -2.23 28.88 -16.68
CA TYR A 512 -3.17 29.66 -15.86
C TYR A 512 -4.18 30.44 -16.73
N ALA A 513 -3.71 31.09 -17.81
CA ALA A 513 -4.58 31.84 -18.70
C ALA A 513 -5.52 30.95 -19.53
N ASN A 514 -5.05 29.79 -19.97
CA ASN A 514 -5.80 28.88 -20.82
C ASN A 514 -6.82 28.03 -20.05
N VAL A 515 -6.42 27.54 -18.87
CA VAL A 515 -7.20 26.57 -18.09
C VAL A 515 -8.04 27.29 -17.05
N LEU A 516 -7.43 28.12 -16.20
CA LEU A 516 -8.10 28.78 -15.07
C LEU A 516 -8.63 30.18 -15.40
N ARG A 517 -8.49 30.62 -16.67
CA ARG A 517 -8.98 31.90 -17.20
C ARG A 517 -8.50 33.14 -16.44
N ARG A 518 -7.40 33.03 -15.69
CA ARG A 518 -6.85 34.07 -14.81
C ARG A 518 -5.34 34.13 -14.87
N ALA A 519 -4.77 35.25 -14.42
CA ALA A 519 -3.34 35.30 -14.14
C ALA A 519 -3.04 34.50 -12.85
N PRO A 520 -1.85 33.88 -12.74
CA PRO A 520 -1.40 33.27 -11.50
C PRO A 520 -1.19 34.34 -10.41
N ASP A 521 -1.52 34.00 -9.17
CA ASP A 521 -1.02 34.73 -8.01
C ASP A 521 0.44 34.32 -7.71
N ALA A 522 1.15 35.13 -6.92
CA ALA A 522 2.57 34.91 -6.68
C ALA A 522 2.88 33.59 -5.94
N ALA A 523 2.02 33.15 -5.02
CA ALA A 523 2.26 31.94 -4.25
C ALA A 523 2.03 30.69 -5.12
N GLY A 524 0.94 30.67 -5.88
CA GLY A 524 0.69 29.62 -6.88
C GLY A 524 1.79 29.54 -7.93
N PHE A 525 2.26 30.69 -8.45
CA PHE A 525 3.34 30.69 -9.44
C PHE A 525 4.66 30.13 -8.91
N ASP A 526 5.07 30.56 -7.71
CA ASP A 526 6.31 30.10 -7.11
C ASP A 526 6.25 28.60 -6.73
N TYR A 527 5.09 28.09 -6.31
CA TYR A 527 4.85 26.66 -6.09
C TYR A 527 5.05 25.86 -7.38
N TRP A 528 4.34 26.19 -8.47
CA TRP A 528 4.43 25.43 -9.71
C TRP A 528 5.78 25.58 -10.43
N ARG A 529 6.48 26.71 -10.24
CA ARG A 529 7.87 26.86 -10.67
C ARG A 529 8.79 25.90 -9.89
N GLY A 530 8.58 25.74 -8.58
CA GLY A 530 9.29 24.74 -7.78
C GLY A 530 9.06 23.31 -8.29
N VAL A 531 7.81 22.97 -8.60
CA VAL A 531 7.45 21.66 -9.17
C VAL A 531 8.18 21.38 -10.50
N LEU A 532 8.28 22.37 -11.41
CA LEU A 532 9.08 22.20 -12.64
C LEU A 532 10.60 22.08 -12.35
N ALA A 533 11.11 22.83 -11.37
CA ALA A 533 12.52 22.78 -10.96
C ALA A 533 12.92 21.44 -10.32
N ASP A 534 12.00 20.77 -9.63
CA ASP A 534 12.18 19.43 -9.05
C ASP A 534 12.15 18.29 -10.11
N GLY A 535 12.02 18.64 -11.40
CA GLY A 535 12.14 17.70 -12.52
C GLY A 535 10.82 17.13 -13.04
N TYR A 536 9.67 17.58 -12.54
CA TYR A 536 8.37 17.15 -13.08
C TYR A 536 8.15 17.71 -14.49
N GLY A 537 7.67 16.86 -15.39
CA GLY A 537 7.47 17.23 -16.80
C GLY A 537 6.27 18.15 -17.02
N ARG A 538 6.41 19.10 -17.96
CA ARG A 538 5.33 19.98 -18.44
C ARG A 538 4.04 19.24 -18.84
N GLY A 539 4.16 18.00 -19.34
CA GLY A 539 3.03 17.16 -19.71
C GLY A 539 2.20 16.73 -18.49
N SER A 540 2.85 16.32 -17.40
CA SER A 540 2.21 15.99 -16.12
C SER A 540 1.56 17.22 -15.49
N LEU A 541 2.28 18.35 -15.51
CA LEU A 541 1.77 19.62 -14.99
C LEU A 541 0.47 20.05 -15.67
N MET A 542 0.39 20.01 -17.01
CA MET A 542 -0.84 20.36 -17.71
C MET A 542 -2.01 19.43 -17.37
N ILE A 543 -1.76 18.15 -17.07
CA ILE A 543 -2.83 17.22 -16.68
C ILE A 543 -3.42 17.59 -15.33
N TRP A 544 -2.59 17.95 -14.33
CA TRP A 544 -3.12 18.39 -13.03
C TRP A 544 -4.01 19.63 -13.17
N PHE A 545 -3.69 20.53 -14.12
CA PHE A 545 -4.54 21.66 -14.44
C PHE A 545 -5.80 21.27 -15.25
N SER A 546 -5.68 20.49 -16.33
CA SER A 546 -6.84 20.12 -17.16
C SER A 546 -7.83 19.22 -16.41
N GLU A 547 -7.35 18.40 -15.49
CA GLU A 547 -8.14 17.48 -14.68
C GLU A 547 -8.43 18.03 -13.27
N SER A 548 -8.14 19.31 -13.02
CA SER A 548 -8.60 20.00 -11.81
C SER A 548 -10.13 20.08 -11.75
N GLU A 549 -10.71 20.08 -10.54
CA GLU A 549 -12.16 20.26 -10.38
C GLU A 549 -12.66 21.56 -11.02
N GLU A 550 -11.89 22.64 -10.94
CA GLU A 550 -12.18 23.96 -11.52
C GLU A 550 -12.38 23.81 -13.04
N ASN A 551 -11.39 23.26 -13.76
CA ASN A 551 -11.48 23.10 -15.22
C ASN A 551 -12.50 22.03 -15.65
N ILE A 552 -12.67 20.94 -14.90
CA ILE A 552 -13.70 19.92 -15.20
C ILE A 552 -15.09 20.54 -15.13
N ARG A 553 -15.39 21.36 -14.11
CA ARG A 553 -16.67 22.07 -13.99
C ARG A 553 -16.85 23.10 -15.09
N GLU A 554 -15.84 23.90 -15.42
CA GLU A 554 -15.92 24.92 -16.48
C GLU A 554 -16.08 24.32 -17.89
N THR A 555 -15.50 23.14 -18.14
CA THR A 555 -15.56 22.49 -19.47
C THR A 555 -16.70 21.49 -19.65
N ALA A 556 -17.47 21.20 -18.59
CA ALA A 556 -18.49 20.14 -18.56
C ALA A 556 -19.49 20.22 -19.74
N ASP A 557 -20.10 21.39 -19.96
CA ASP A 557 -21.09 21.59 -21.04
C ASP A 557 -20.50 21.43 -22.45
N LEU A 558 -19.24 21.86 -22.64
CA LEU A 558 -18.54 21.74 -23.93
C LEU A 558 -18.16 20.28 -24.22
N VAL A 559 -17.69 19.55 -23.20
CA VAL A 559 -17.34 18.13 -23.30
C VAL A 559 -18.60 17.28 -23.54
N ALA A 560 -19.69 17.57 -22.82
CA ALA A 560 -20.98 16.90 -23.02
C ALA A 560 -21.54 17.15 -24.42
N GLY A 561 -21.61 18.42 -24.85
CA GLY A 561 -22.10 18.78 -26.19
C GLY A 561 -21.31 18.13 -27.31
N TYR A 562 -19.98 18.11 -27.21
CA TYR A 562 -19.11 17.44 -28.19
C TYR A 562 -19.35 15.93 -28.27
N ASN A 563 -19.54 15.26 -27.13
CA ASN A 563 -19.86 13.82 -27.10
C ASN A 563 -21.27 13.50 -27.62
N GLU A 564 -22.21 14.43 -27.46
CA GLU A 564 -23.56 14.34 -28.04
C GLU A 564 -23.62 14.74 -29.54
N GLY A 565 -22.50 15.16 -30.12
CA GLY A 565 -22.39 15.57 -31.53
C GLY A 565 -23.08 16.90 -31.86
N ARG A 566 -23.10 17.84 -30.90
CA ARG A 566 -23.77 19.16 -30.99
C ARG A 566 -22.79 20.32 -31.22
#